data_AF-A0A2V7JEC0-F1
#
_entry.id   AF-A0A2V7JEC0-F1
#
_cell.length_a   1.000
_cell.length_b   1.000
_cell.length_c   1.000
_cell.angle_alpha   90.00
_cell.angle_beta   90.00
_cell.angle_gamma   90.00
#
_symmetry.space_group_name_H-M   'P 1'
#
loop_
_entity.id
_entity.type
_entity.pdbx_description
1 polymer ?
#
loop_
_entity_poly.entity_id
_entity_poly.type
_entity_poly.pdbx_seq_one_letter_code
_entity_poly.pdbx_strand_id
1 'polypeptide(L)' 'MIDLRYVKKLVEMLDESSVDSIEISSDKGMKIRISKTPQQRGALQVAAPMAMPALLPAAAPIAPAADASATV' A
#
# COMPACT_ATOMS: atom_id res chain seq x y z
N MET A 1 8.83 -0.44 31.86
CA MET A 1 9.10 -1.66 31.06
C MET A 1 7.83 -2.50 31.08
N ILE A 2 7.36 -2.98 29.93
CA ILE A 2 6.19 -3.86 29.88
C ILE A 2 6.59 -5.22 30.46
N ASP A 3 5.77 -5.78 31.35
CA ASP A 3 6.03 -7.08 31.94
C ASP A 3 5.47 -8.19 31.04
N LEU A 4 6.38 -8.97 30.48
CA LEU A 4 6.08 -10.05 29.54
C LEU A 4 5.19 -11.14 30.15
N ARG A 5 5.18 -11.29 31.48
CA ARG A 5 4.32 -12.26 32.18
C ARG A 5 2.84 -11.91 32.03
N TYR A 6 2.51 -10.61 32.10
CA TYR A 6 1.14 -10.15 31.88
C TYR A 6 0.73 -10.36 30.42
N VAL A 7 1.61 -10.05 29.47
CA VAL A 7 1.35 -10.28 28.04
C VAL A 7 1.06 -11.75 27.76
N LYS A 8 1.84 -12.68 28.34
CA LYS A 8 1.62 -14.12 28.19
C LYS A 8 0.25 -14.56 28.74
N LYS A 9 -0.11 -14.09 29.94
CA LYS A 9 -1.42 -14.40 30.53
C LYS A 9 -2.58 -13.86 29.68
N LEU A 10 -2.42 -12.68 29.09
CA LEU A 10 -3.41 -12.11 28.17
C LEU A 10 -3.57 -12.96 26.90
N VAL A 11 -2.49 -13.54 26.38
CA VAL A 11 -2.53 -14.45 25.23
C VAL A 11 -3.25 -15.75 25.59
N GLU A 12 -2.95 -16.35 26.74
CA GLU A 12 -3.64 -17.56 27.24
C GLU A 12 -5.15 -17.30 27.41
N MET A 13 -5.53 -16.17 28.02
CA MET A 13 -6.93 -15.76 28.17
C MET A 13 -7.61 -15.47 26.82
N LEU A 14 -6.89 -14.90 25.85
CA LEU A 14 -7.42 -14.67 24.49
C LEU A 14 -7.65 -15.99 23.75
N ASP A 15 -6.80 -16.99 23.97
CA ASP A 15 -6.90 -18.28 23.27
C ASP A 15 -8.07 -19.13 23.77
N GLU A 16 -8.31 -19.13 25.08
CA GLU A 16 -9.48 -19.77 25.71
C GLU A 16 -10.79 -19.02 25.43
N SER A 17 -10.71 -17.73 25.10
CA SER A 17 -11.87 -16.91 24.76
C SER A 17 -12.30 -17.10 23.30
N SER A 18 -13.58 -16.87 23.04
CA SER A 18 -14.15 -16.83 21.68
C SER A 18 -13.93 -15.48 20.98
N VAL A 19 -13.14 -14.57 21.57
CA VAL A 19 -12.89 -13.24 21.00
C VAL A 19 -11.64 -13.24 20.14
N ASP A 20 -11.74 -12.66 18.94
CA ASP A 20 -10.64 -12.64 17.98
C ASP A 20 -9.58 -11.57 18.29
N SER A 21 -9.91 -10.55 19.08
CA SER A 21 -8.97 -9.49 19.44
C SER A 21 -9.34 -8.77 20.74
N ILE A 22 -8.31 -8.33 21.47
CA ILE A 22 -8.44 -7.49 22.67
C ILE A 22 -7.61 -6.22 22.46
N GLU A 23 -8.21 -5.09 22.82
CA GLU A 23 -7.58 -3.78 22.77
C GLU A 23 -7.64 -3.12 24.15
N ILE A 24 -6.47 -2.80 24.69
CA ILE A 24 -6.32 -2.17 26.00
C ILE A 24 -5.68 -0.81 25.79
N SER A 25 -6.40 0.23 26.20
CA SER A 25 -5.89 1.60 26.22
C SER A 25 -5.69 2.03 27.67
N SER A 26 -4.48 2.45 28.00
CA SER A 26 -4.18 3.11 29.27
C SER A 26 -4.53 4.60 29.18
N ASP A 27 -4.96 5.16 30.32
CA ASP A 27 -5.08 6.58 30.63
C ASP A 27 -3.85 7.41 30.22
N LYS A 28 -2.66 6.81 30.23
CA LYS A 28 -1.40 7.42 29.79
C LYS A 28 -1.16 7.33 28.27
N GLY A 29 -2.19 7.00 27.49
CA GLY A 29 -2.13 6.91 26.03
C GLY A 29 -1.46 5.65 25.48
N MET A 30 -1.10 4.68 26.34
CA MET A 30 -0.49 3.43 25.88
C MET A 30 -1.55 2.43 25.41
N LYS A 31 -1.48 2.05 24.14
CA LYS A 31 -2.44 1.15 23.50
C LYS A 31 -1.78 -0.18 23.14
N ILE A 32 -2.34 -1.29 23.61
CA ILE A 32 -1.90 -2.65 23.28
C ILE A 32 -3.07 -3.36 22.58
N ARG A 33 -2.82 -3.88 21.38
CA ARG A 33 -3.77 -4.73 20.65
C ARG A 33 -3.16 -6.11 20.48
N ILE A 34 -3.90 -7.13 20.93
CA ILE A 34 -3.56 -8.54 20.76
C ILE A 34 -4.68 -9.15 19.90
N SER A 35 -4.33 -9.94 18.89
CA SER A 35 -5.30 -10.55 17.98
C SER A 35 -4.93 -12.01 17.74
N LYS A 36 -5.93 -12.89 17.73
CA LYS A 36 -5.79 -14.33 17.50
C LYS A 36 -5.44 -14.61 16.05
N THR A 37 -6.11 -13.91 15.14
CA THR A 37 -5.73 -13.88 13.73
C THR A 37 -4.57 -12.89 13.54
N PRO A 38 -3.57 -13.22 12.71
CA PRO A 38 -2.55 -12.25 12.35
C PRO A 38 -3.26 -11.08 11.66
N GLN A 39 -3.40 -9.95 12.38
CA GLN A 39 -3.77 -8.70 11.72
C GLN A 39 -2.72 -8.50 10.65
N GLN A 40 -3.19 -8.49 9.41
CA GLN A 40 -2.49 -8.34 8.15
C GLN A 40 -1.65 -7.04 8.10
N ARG A 41 -0.69 -6.88 9.02
CA ARG A 41 0.33 -5.82 9.03
C ARG A 41 1.39 -6.05 7.96
N GLY A 42 1.20 -7.05 7.09
CA GLY A 42 1.98 -7.29 5.87
C GLY A 42 1.29 -6.83 4.58
N ALA A 43 0.07 -6.29 4.63
CA ALA A 43 -0.58 -5.72 3.44
C ALA A 43 -0.92 -4.25 3.66
N LEU A 44 0.10 -3.42 3.91
CA LEU A 44 0.09 -2.15 3.23
C LEU A 44 0.20 -2.47 1.73
N GLN A 45 -0.94 -2.69 1.09
CA GLN A 45 -1.09 -2.44 -0.34
C GLN A 45 -0.81 -0.96 -0.51
N VAL A 46 0.47 -0.62 -0.66
CA VAL A 46 0.89 0.66 -1.21
C VAL A 46 0.33 0.63 -2.63
N ALA A 47 -0.80 1.29 -2.84
CA ALA A 47 -1.32 1.52 -4.17
C ALA A 47 -0.22 2.27 -4.94
N ALA A 48 0.49 1.56 -5.81
CA ALA A 48 1.48 2.16 -6.67
C ALA A 48 0.75 3.17 -7.58
N PRO A 49 1.22 4.43 -7.67
CA PRO A 49 0.64 5.37 -8.61
C PRO A 49 0.82 4.82 -10.03
N MET A 50 -0.29 4.45 -10.66
CA MET A 50 -0.32 4.04 -12.06
C MET A 50 0.08 5.26 -12.91
N ALA A 51 1.18 5.14 -13.65
CA ALA A 51 1.60 6.16 -14.59
C ALA A 51 0.59 6.23 -15.75
N MET A 52 0.01 7.41 -15.95
CA MET A 52 -0.91 7.68 -17.05
C MET A 52 -0.13 7.85 -18.36
N PRO A 53 -0.50 7.19 -19.48
CA PRO A 53 0.25 7.31 -20.72
C PRO A 53 0.14 8.74 -21.27
N ALA A 54 1.29 9.33 -21.59
CA ALA A 54 1.36 10.61 -22.27
C ALA A 54 0.88 10.47 -23.72
N LEU A 55 -0.12 11.28 -24.08
CA LEU A 55 -0.58 11.42 -25.47
C LEU A 55 0.50 12.14 -26.28
N LEU A 56 1.05 11.45 -27.30
CA LEU A 56 1.99 12.02 -28.25
C LEU A 56 1.28 13.02 -29.18
N PRO A 57 1.90 14.17 -29.51
CA PRO A 57 1.30 15.14 -30.43
C PRO A 57 1.32 14.60 -31.86
N ALA A 58 0.23 14.81 -32.59
CA ALA A 58 0.05 14.39 -33.97
C ALA A 58 1.02 15.13 -34.92
N ALA A 59 1.62 14.38 -35.84
CA ALA A 59 2.54 14.92 -36.86
C ALA A 59 1.81 15.80 -37.88
N ALA A 60 2.40 16.96 -38.19
CA ALA A 60 1.93 17.86 -39.24
C ALA A 60 2.29 17.32 -40.65
N PRO A 61 1.43 17.54 -41.68
CA PRO A 61 1.70 17.06 -43.02
C PRO A 61 2.83 17.86 -43.69
N ILE A 62 3.76 17.14 -44.33
CA ILE A 62 4.84 17.68 -45.15
C ILE A 62 4.33 17.78 -46.60
N ALA A 63 4.37 18.98 -47.18
CA ALA A 63 4.11 19.18 -48.60
C ALA A 63 5.36 18.84 -49.43
N PRO A 64 5.27 18.09 -50.53
CA PRO A 64 6.42 17.83 -51.39
C PRO A 64 6.72 19.05 -52.27
N ALA A 65 7.95 19.53 -52.18
CA ALA A 65 8.55 20.44 -53.16
C ALA A 65 9.83 19.80 -53.68
N ALA A 66 9.85 19.39 -54.94
CA ALA A 66 11.07 19.29 -55.75
C ALA A 66 10.69 19.11 -57.22
N ASP A 67 10.65 20.24 -57.91
CA ASP A 67 10.95 20.38 -59.32
C ASP A 67 12.46 20.07 -59.56
N ALA A 68 12.86 20.02 -60.83
CA ALA A 68 14.22 19.84 -61.36
C ALA A 68 14.72 18.40 -61.58
N SER A 69 14.28 17.82 -62.69
CA SER A 69 15.19 17.10 -63.60
C SER A 69 14.74 17.32 -65.03
N ALA A 70 15.29 18.35 -65.66
CA ALA A 70 15.33 18.53 -67.10
C ALA A 70 16.68 19.17 -67.45
N THR A 71 17.21 18.82 -68.64
CA THR A 71 18.37 19.46 -69.32
C THR A 71 19.71 18.85 -68.85
N VAL A 72 20.58 18.22 -69.68
CA VAL A 72 20.83 18.15 -71.14
C VAL A 72 21.34 16.75 -71.46
#